data_AF-A0A0F9UCF5-F1
#
_entry.id   AF-A0A0F9UCF5-F1
#
_cell.length_a   1.000
_cell.length_b   1.000
_cell.length_c   1.000
_cell.angle_alpha   90.00
_cell.angle_beta   90.00
_cell.angle_gamma   90.00
#
_symmetry.space_group_name_H-M   'P 1'
#
loop_
_entity.id
_entity.type
_entity.pdbx_description
1 polymer ?
#
loop_
_entity_poly.entity_id
_entity_poly.type
_entity_poly.pdbx_seq_one_letter_code
_entity_poly.pdbx_strand_id
1 'polypeptide(L)'
;MTDLDDFLDKTHMNLGNKYVLNDCHKILRIIKGHQYRKKHIRKRLKTSRFLTEWYIDGLMMFGLLYNFYIKNSFKSRYSYYELSKIGNLYVKKFDI
;
A
#
# COMPACT_ATOMS: atom_id res chain seq x y z
N MET A 1 -11.05 9.02 22.20
CA MET A 1 -10.56 8.80 20.82
C MET A 1 -9.07 9.06 20.85
N THR A 2 -8.24 8.08 20.48
CA THR A 2 -6.78 8.24 20.58
C THR A 2 -6.23 9.06 19.40
N ASP A 3 -5.11 9.75 19.56
CA ASP A 3 -4.45 10.51 18.46
C ASP A 3 -4.20 9.65 17.21
N LEU A 4 -4.00 8.34 17.43
CA LEU A 4 -3.86 7.35 16.38
C LEU A 4 -5.16 7.15 15.58
N ASP A 5 -6.31 7.09 16.24
CA ASP A 5 -7.60 6.93 15.55
C ASP A 5 -7.89 8.10 14.60
N ASP A 6 -7.67 9.32 15.09
CA ASP A 6 -7.84 10.55 14.31
C ASP A 6 -6.87 10.60 13.12
N PHE A 7 -5.62 10.18 13.32
CA PHE A 7 -4.65 10.03 12.23
C PHE A 7 -5.14 9.04 11.15
N LEU A 8 -5.65 7.88 11.55
CA LEU A 8 -6.15 6.87 10.61
C LEU A 8 -7.38 7.36 9.83
N ASP A 9 -8.29 8.08 10.49
CA ASP A 9 -9.48 8.65 9.86
C ASP A 9 -9.12 9.75 8.86
N LYS A 10 -8.23 10.68 9.25
CA LYS A 10 -7.68 11.70 8.34
C LYS A 10 -6.96 11.08 7.16
N THR A 11 -6.21 10.00 7.38
CA THR A 11 -5.55 9.25 6.30
C THR A 11 -6.57 8.66 5.33
N HIS A 12 -7.66 8.06 5.85
CA HIS A 12 -8.73 7.51 5.03
C HIS A 12 -9.42 8.56 4.17
N MET A 13 -9.76 9.71 4.76
CA MET A 13 -10.34 10.84 4.04
C MET A 13 -9.39 11.37 2.96
N ASN A 14 -8.11 11.54 3.29
CA ASN A 14 -7.12 12.04 2.34
C ASN A 14 -6.86 11.07 1.18
N LEU A 15 -6.88 9.76 1.43
CA LEU A 15 -6.82 8.76 0.38
C LEU A 15 -8.03 8.87 -0.56
N GLY A 16 -9.24 9.01 -0.03
CA GLY A 16 -10.46 9.18 -0.85
C GLY A 16 -10.51 10.48 -1.64
N ASN A 17 -9.92 11.55 -1.12
CA ASN A 17 -9.85 12.84 -1.81
C ASN A 17 -8.79 12.88 -2.92
N LYS A 18 -7.65 12.21 -2.71
CA LYS A 18 -6.50 12.29 -3.63
C LYS A 18 -6.39 11.11 -4.58
N TYR A 19 -6.95 9.96 -4.23
CA TYR A 19 -6.79 8.70 -4.96
C TYR A 19 -8.13 7.96 -5.06
N VAL A 20 -8.19 6.96 -5.94
CA VAL A 20 -9.35 6.06 -5.99
C VAL A 20 -9.25 5.11 -4.79
N LEU A 21 -9.96 5.45 -3.71
CA LEU A 21 -9.90 4.74 -2.42
C LEU A 21 -10.06 3.22 -2.57
N ASN A 22 -10.98 2.78 -3.43
CA ASN A 22 -11.23 1.36 -3.69
C ASN A 22 -9.98 0.64 -4.25
N ASP A 23 -9.23 1.29 -5.15
CA ASP A 23 -8.02 0.70 -5.70
C ASP A 23 -6.87 0.68 -4.68
N CYS A 24 -6.77 1.72 -3.84
CA CYS A 24 -5.89 1.71 -2.68
C CYS A 24 -6.20 0.56 -1.71
N HIS A 25 -7.48 0.36 -1.37
CA HIS A 25 -7.92 -0.76 -0.53
C HIS A 25 -7.64 -2.11 -1.17
N LYS A 26 -7.86 -2.27 -2.48
CA LYS A 26 -7.47 -3.51 -3.19
C LYS A 26 -5.97 -3.77 -3.08
N ILE A 27 -5.12 -2.76 -3.20
CA ILE A 27 -3.67 -2.92 -3.02
C ILE A 27 -3.36 -3.38 -1.59
N LEU A 28 -3.96 -2.75 -0.57
CA LEU A 28 -3.77 -3.14 0.83
C LEU A 28 -4.23 -4.58 1.08
N ARG A 29 -5.37 -5.01 0.51
CA ARG A 29 -5.84 -6.41 0.53
C ARG A 29 -4.86 -7.37 -0.11
N ILE A 30 -4.33 -7.00 -1.27
CA ILE A 30 -3.37 -7.84 -1.99
C ILE A 30 -2.14 -8.07 -1.11
N ILE A 31 -1.63 -7.02 -0.44
CA ILE A 31 -0.38 -7.05 0.34
C ILE A 31 -0.60 -7.57 1.78
N LYS A 32 -1.84 -7.66 2.25
CA LYS A 32 -2.16 -8.13 3.61
C LYS A 32 -1.53 -9.52 3.87
N GLY A 33 -0.66 -9.58 4.87
CA GLY A 33 0.00 -10.81 5.33
C GLY A 33 1.15 -11.33 4.46
N HIS A 34 1.49 -10.68 3.34
CA HIS A 34 2.59 -11.15 2.47
C HIS A 34 3.32 -10.01 1.75
N GLN A 35 4.58 -10.26 1.40
CA GLN A 35 5.39 -9.32 0.63
C GLN A 35 5.13 -9.50 -0.86
N TYR A 36 4.81 -8.41 -1.57
CA TYR A 36 4.58 -8.47 -3.01
C TYR A 36 5.55 -7.61 -3.80
N ARG A 37 5.98 -8.13 -4.95
CA ARG A 37 6.63 -7.34 -5.98
C ARG A 37 5.60 -6.44 -6.67
N LYS A 38 6.01 -5.23 -7.05
CA LYS A 38 5.21 -4.30 -7.85
C LYS A 38 4.54 -4.93 -9.08
N LYS A 39 5.29 -5.77 -9.80
CA LYS A 39 4.77 -6.49 -10.98
C LYS A 39 3.57 -7.39 -10.65
N HIS A 40 3.56 -8.00 -9.47
CA HIS A 40 2.48 -8.88 -9.02
C HIS A 40 1.27 -8.08 -8.55
N ILE A 41 1.49 -6.96 -7.85
CA ILE A 41 0.43 -6.02 -7.45
C ILE A 41 -0.31 -5.53 -8.70
N ARG A 42 0.42 -5.03 -9.70
CA ARG A 42 -0.16 -4.58 -10.98
C ARG A 42 -1.00 -5.66 -11.67
N LYS A 43 -0.48 -6.89 -11.75
CA LYS A 43 -1.18 -8.01 -12.40
C LYS A 43 -2.51 -8.33 -11.72
N ARG A 44 -2.57 -8.24 -10.39
CA ARG A 44 -3.79 -8.47 -9.61
C ARG A 44 -4.77 -7.31 -9.67
N LEU A 45 -4.28 -6.07 -9.68
CA LEU A 45 -5.11 -4.86 -9.72
C LEU A 45 -5.77 -4.64 -11.09
N LYS A 46 -5.23 -5.24 -12.17
CA LYS A 46 -5.71 -5.08 -13.56
C LYS A 46 -5.77 -3.61 -14.01
N THR A 47 -4.85 -2.78 -13.54
CA THR A 47 -4.76 -1.36 -13.89
C THR A 47 -3.46 -1.03 -14.63
N SER A 48 -3.36 0.20 -15.13
CA SER A 48 -2.18 0.67 -15.85
C SER A 48 -0.95 0.72 -14.94
N ARG A 49 0.24 0.66 -15.54
CA ARG A 49 1.50 0.78 -14.79
C ARG A 49 1.56 2.10 -14.02
N PHE A 50 1.19 3.19 -14.68
CA PHE A 50 1.23 4.54 -14.13
C PHE A 50 0.29 4.69 -12.92
N LEU A 51 -0.95 4.20 -13.03
CA LEU A 51 -1.90 4.27 -11.91
C LEU A 51 -1.46 3.38 -10.74
N THR A 52 -0.96 2.17 -11.02
CA THR A 52 -0.42 1.31 -9.96
C THR A 52 0.72 1.99 -9.20
N GLU A 53 1.61 2.66 -9.94
CA GLU A 53 2.72 3.43 -9.38
C GLU A 53 2.21 4.55 -8.48
N TRP A 54 1.32 5.36 -9.00
CA TRP A 54 0.74 6.50 -8.29
C TRP A 54 0.02 6.09 -7.00
N TYR A 55 -0.74 4.99 -7.01
CA TYR A 55 -1.42 4.48 -5.81
C TYR A 55 -0.45 3.91 -4.77
N ILE A 56 0.58 3.18 -5.20
CA ILE A 56 1.60 2.65 -4.29
C ILE A 56 2.35 3.79 -3.62
N ASP A 57 2.75 4.81 -4.38
CA ASP A 57 3.46 5.98 -3.87
C ASP A 57 2.60 6.76 -2.86
N GLY A 58 1.29 6.90 -3.13
CA GLY A 58 0.33 7.48 -2.19
C GLY A 58 0.24 6.70 -0.88
N LEU A 59 0.08 5.38 -0.96
CA LEU A 59 0.04 4.51 0.22
C LEU A 59 1.34 4.54 1.03
N MET A 60 2.50 4.69 0.37
CA MET A 60 3.78 4.90 1.04
C MET A 60 3.88 6.28 1.70
N MET A 61 3.40 7.33 1.04
CA MET A 61 3.41 8.70 1.58
C MET A 61 2.60 8.82 2.87
N PHE A 62 1.48 8.09 2.97
CA PHE A 62 0.69 7.99 4.22
C PHE A 62 1.24 6.95 5.22
N GLY A 63 2.40 6.37 4.94
CA GLY A 63 3.06 5.41 5.82
C GLY A 63 2.33 4.07 5.95
N LEU A 64 1.39 3.73 5.06
CA LEU A 64 0.64 2.46 5.09
C LEU A 64 1.44 1.31 4.50
N LEU A 65 2.34 1.60 3.55
CA LEU A 65 3.27 0.65 2.96
C LEU A 65 4.72 1.09 3.20
N TYR A 66 5.62 0.13 3.26
CA TYR A 66 7.05 0.38 3.06
C TYR A 66 7.58 -0.50 1.93
N ASN A 67 8.65 -0.03 1.30
CA ASN A 67 9.37 -0.78 0.29
C ASN A 67 10.72 -1.25 0.83
N PHE A 68 11.19 -2.38 0.31
CA PHE A 68 12.55 -2.84 0.53
C PHE A 68 13.06 -3.56 -0.71
N TYR A 69 14.37 -3.69 -0.81
CA TYR A 69 15.04 -4.23 -1.99
C TYR A 69 15.71 -5.54 -1.64
N ILE A 70 15.39 -6.59 -2.40
CA ILE A 70 16.15 -7.83 -2.37
C ILE A 70 17.07 -7.85 -3.59
N LYS A 71 18.37 -8.00 -3.35
CA LYS A 71 19.39 -8.20 -4.39
C LYS A 71 19.52 -9.69 -4.66
N ASN A 72 19.41 -10.11 -5.91
CA ASN A 72 19.69 -11.50 -6.28
C ASN A 72 21.19 -11.73 -6.54
N SER A 73 21.57 -13.00 -6.70
CA SER A 73 22.92 -13.43 -7.10
C SER A 73 23.42 -12.78 -8.41
N PHE A 74 22.49 -12.39 -9.30
CA PHE A 74 22.76 -11.68 -10.56
C PHE A 74 22.78 -10.15 -10.44
N LYS A 75 22.95 -9.59 -9.22
CA LYS A 75 22.98 -8.14 -8.93
C LYS A 75 21.73 -7.34 -9.32
N SER A 76 20.65 -7.99 -9.78
CA SER A 76 19.36 -7.35 -10.04
C SER A 76 18.67 -7.00 -8.72
N ARG A 77 18.13 -5.79 -8.61
CA ARG A 77 17.35 -5.33 -7.44
C ARG A 77 15.86 -5.47 -7.75
N TYR A 78 15.14 -6.15 -6.87
CA TYR A 78 13.69 -6.23 -6.92
C TYR A 78 13.07 -5.46 -5.76
N SER A 79 12.14 -4.56 -6.08
CA SER A 79 11.33 -3.87 -5.07
C SER A 79 10.17 -4.75 -4.61
N TYR A 80 10.09 -4.92 -3.30
CA TYR A 80 8.99 -5.55 -2.59
C TYR A 80 8.29 -4.53 -1.71
N TYR A 81 7.02 -4.77 -1.47
CA TYR A 81 6.13 -3.93 -0.68
C TYR A 81 5.44 -4.78 0.37
N GLU A 82 5.29 -4.22 1.55
CA GLU A 82 4.66 -4.83 2.71
C GLU A 82 3.88 -3.77 3.50
N LEU A 83 2.85 -4.19 4.23
CA LEU A 83 2.13 -3.33 5.16
C LEU A 83 3.06 -2.89 6.29
N SER A 84 3.08 -1.59 6.57
CA SER A 84 3.73 -1.08 7.79
C SER A 84 2.93 -1.45 9.04
N LYS A 85 3.45 -1.15 10.23
CA LYS A 85 2.68 -1.25 11.48
C LYS A 85 1.40 -0.42 11.40
N ILE A 86 1.49 0.81 10.90
CA ILE A 86 0.33 1.71 10.70
C ILE A 86 -0.62 1.14 9.64
N GLY A 87 -0.09 0.59 8.54
CA GLY A 87 -0.88 -0.06 7.50
C GLY A 87 -1.72 -1.23 8.02
N ASN A 88 -1.15 -2.06 8.90
CA ASN A 88 -1.90 -3.16 9.52
C ASN A 88 -3.03 -2.65 10.43
N LEU A 89 -2.79 -1.58 11.19
CA LEU A 89 -3.82 -0.96 12.03
C LEU A 89 -4.93 -0.32 11.18
N TYR A 90 -4.57 0.37 10.10
CA TYR A 90 -5.49 0.92 9.13
C TYR A 90 -6.39 -0.17 8.52
N VAL A 91 -5.78 -1.26 8.03
CA VAL A 91 -6.49 -2.40 7.44
C VAL A 91 -7.47 -3.04 8.43
N LYS A 92 -7.07 -3.16 9.71
CA LYS A 92 -7.94 -3.67 10.78
C LYS A 92 -9.11 -2.71 11.07
N LYS A 93 -8.84 -1.40 11.15
CA LYS A 93 -9.86 -0.38 11.50
C LYS A 93 -10.97 -0.30 10.45
N PHE A 94 -10.62 -0.39 9.17
CA PHE A 94 -11.56 -0.22 8.06
C PHE A 94 -12.04 -1.55 7.44
N ASP A 95 -11.80 -2.68 8.12
CA ASP A 95 -12.16 -4.03 7.67
C ASP A 95 -11.77 -4.30 6.19
N ILE A 96 -10.51 -3.99 5.88
CA ILE A 96 -9.93 -4.16 4.53
C ILE A 96 -9.43 -5.58 4.34
#